data_AF-A0AB39U4K0-F1
#
_entry.id   AF-A0AB39U4K0-F1
#
_cell.length_a   1.000
_cell.length_b   1.000
_cell.length_c   1.000
_cell.angle_alpha   90.00
_cell.angle_beta   90.00
_cell.angle_gamma   90.00
#
_symmetry.space_group_name_H-M   'P 1'
#
loop_
_entity.id
_entity.type
_entity.pdbx_description
1 polymer ?
#
loop_
_entity_poly.entity_id
_entity_poly.type
_entity_poly.pdbx_seq_one_letter_code
_entity_poly.pdbx_strand_id
1 'polypeptide(L)'
;MSNFVLNSDTASVDARERINNTVNTTQRVIELLRKFAKSVERIRNLQKGSLGDNVSRSAFFDIDKPFRDWLLGLRPSSDIDQAIGSWYEQLRTVVIGKAQEIVNNSSMRDFTVSEDTKNLPQQFNMFIAKVNKEIEIHQ
;
A
#
# COMPACT_ATOMS: atom_id res chain seq x y z
N MET A 1 -31.95 -24.96 18.62
CA MET A 1 -31.39 -24.91 17.27
C MET A 1 -31.94 -23.68 16.56
N SER A 2 -31.04 -22.96 15.88
CA SER A 2 -31.25 -21.97 14.83
C SER A 2 -32.11 -20.74 15.12
N ASN A 3 -31.41 -19.62 15.35
CA ASN A 3 -31.81 -18.32 14.84
C ASN A 3 -30.57 -17.71 14.15
N PHE A 4 -30.41 -17.99 12.87
CA PHE A 4 -29.44 -17.31 12.03
C PHE A 4 -30.16 -16.82 10.77
N VAL A 5 -31.07 -15.88 10.98
CA VAL A 5 -31.47 -14.98 9.91
C VAL A 5 -30.39 -13.90 9.86
N LEU A 6 -29.31 -14.16 9.12
CA LEU A 6 -28.49 -13.06 8.63
C LEU A 6 -29.36 -12.29 7.66
N ASN A 7 -29.99 -11.23 8.15
CA ASN A 7 -30.75 -10.33 7.31
C ASN A 7 -29.81 -9.77 6.23
N SER A 8 -30.22 -9.86 4.97
CA SER A 8 -29.48 -9.36 3.80
C SER A 8 -28.98 -7.92 3.96
N ASP A 9 -29.68 -7.13 4.78
CA ASP A 9 -29.31 -5.77 5.14
C ASP A 9 -28.01 -5.69 5.94
N THR A 10 -27.77 -6.60 6.90
CA THR A 10 -26.52 -6.59 7.71
C THR A 10 -25.32 -7.09 6.90
N ALA A 11 -25.52 -8.08 6.03
CA ALA A 11 -24.49 -8.54 5.10
C ALA A 11 -24.08 -7.42 4.11
N SER A 12 -25.03 -6.58 3.69
CA SER A 12 -24.74 -5.43 2.83
C SER A 12 -24.03 -4.28 3.55
N VAL A 13 -24.26 -4.10 4.87
CA VAL A 13 -23.58 -3.10 5.70
C VAL A 13 -22.13 -3.53 5.98
N ASP A 14 -21.91 -4.79 6.34
CA ASP A 14 -20.58 -5.35 6.55
C ASP A 14 -19.69 -5.21 5.29
N ALA A 15 -20.23 -5.61 4.13
CA ALA A 15 -19.51 -5.46 2.86
C ALA A 15 -19.11 -4.01 2.56
N ARG A 16 -20.00 -3.04 2.85
CA ARG A 16 -19.70 -1.60 2.66
C ARG A 16 -18.59 -1.13 3.60
N GLU A 17 -18.63 -1.53 4.86
CA GLU A 17 -17.59 -1.18 5.84
C GLU A 17 -16.23 -1.74 5.41
N ARG A 18 -16.21 -3.00 4.96
CA ARG A 18 -15.00 -3.66 4.45
C ARG A 18 -14.43 -2.95 3.22
N ILE A 19 -15.26 -2.55 2.26
CA ILE A 19 -14.84 -1.76 1.10
C ILE A 19 -14.26 -0.41 1.52
N ASN A 20 -14.91 0.30 2.45
CA ASN A 20 -14.39 1.57 2.98
C ASN A 20 -13.04 1.37 3.69
N ASN A 21 -12.88 0.29 4.44
CA ASN A 21 -11.61 -0.08 5.05
C ASN A 21 -10.53 -0.35 3.99
N THR A 22 -10.87 -1.04 2.90
CA THR A 22 -9.96 -1.25 1.75
C THR A 22 -9.50 0.06 1.11
N VAL A 23 -10.40 1.04 0.97
CA VAL A 23 -10.04 2.39 0.48
C VAL A 23 -9.04 3.06 1.42
N ASN A 24 -9.31 3.02 2.73
CA ASN A 24 -8.45 3.62 3.73
C ASN A 24 -7.06 2.93 3.80
N THR A 25 -7.03 1.60 3.74
CA THR A 25 -5.79 0.81 3.69
C THR A 25 -4.98 1.17 2.44
N THR A 26 -5.62 1.34 1.29
CA THR A 26 -4.97 1.75 0.04
C THR A 26 -4.22 3.08 0.20
N GLN A 27 -4.88 4.08 0.80
CA GLN A 27 -4.27 5.38 1.07
C GLN A 27 -3.10 5.27 2.06
N ARG A 28 -3.25 4.49 3.13
CA ARG A 28 -2.19 4.29 4.14
C ARG A 28 -0.97 3.59 3.55
N VAL A 29 -1.15 2.59 2.69
CA VAL A 29 -0.05 1.89 1.99
C VAL A 29 0.71 2.84 1.05
N ILE A 30 0.01 3.70 0.29
CA ILE A 30 0.69 4.72 -0.54
C ILE A 30 1.42 5.76 0.32
N GLU A 31 0.88 6.12 1.48
CA GLU A 31 1.58 7.00 2.43
C GLU A 31 2.84 6.34 3.02
N LEU A 32 2.85 5.02 3.22
CA LEU A 32 4.08 4.29 3.59
C LEU A 32 5.16 4.40 2.51
N LEU A 33 4.78 4.31 1.23
CA LEU A 33 5.70 4.51 0.10
C LEU A 33 6.25 5.94 0.07
N ARG A 34 5.41 6.95 0.29
CA ARG A 34 5.82 8.35 0.41
C ARG A 34 6.86 8.53 1.51
N LYS A 35 6.60 7.97 2.70
CA LYS A 35 7.51 8.04 3.85
C LYS A 35 8.84 7.33 3.58
N PHE A 36 8.80 6.17 2.93
CA PHE A 36 10.01 5.47 2.49
C PHE A 36 10.85 6.34 1.56
N ALA A 37 10.26 6.90 0.50
CA ALA A 37 10.96 7.79 -0.42
C ALA A 37 11.57 9.03 0.28
N LYS A 38 10.86 9.64 1.22
CA LYS A 38 11.40 10.74 2.05
C LYS A 38 12.58 10.30 2.94
N SER A 39 12.62 9.04 3.37
CA SER A 39 13.82 8.49 4.04
C SER A 39 14.99 8.37 3.07
N VAL A 40 14.75 7.96 1.83
CA VAL A 40 15.80 7.88 0.80
C VAL A 40 16.37 9.26 0.46
N GLU A 41 15.54 10.30 0.38
CA GLU A 41 16.03 11.67 0.16
C GLU A 41 16.96 12.15 1.28
N ARG A 42 16.65 11.79 2.52
CA ARG A 42 17.49 12.10 3.69
C ARG A 42 18.82 11.36 3.64
N ILE A 43 18.81 10.06 3.31
CA ILE A 43 20.03 9.26 3.11
C ILE A 43 20.91 9.88 2.02
N ARG A 44 20.29 10.37 0.94
CA ARG A 44 20.99 10.99 -0.20
C ARG A 44 21.33 12.47 0.00
N ASN A 45 20.97 13.07 1.13
CA ASN A 45 21.14 14.49 1.44
C ASN A 45 20.58 15.44 0.35
N LEU A 46 19.40 15.12 -0.18
CA LEU A 46 18.74 15.91 -1.23
C LEU A 46 18.02 17.13 -0.61
N GLN A 47 18.49 18.34 -0.90
CA GLN A 47 17.97 19.57 -0.28
C GLN A 47 16.59 20.04 -0.76
N LYS A 48 16.13 19.58 -1.94
CA LYS A 48 14.84 19.99 -2.55
C LYS A 48 13.82 18.84 -2.61
N GLY A 49 13.72 18.07 -1.53
CA GLY A 49 13.03 16.78 -1.52
C GLY A 49 11.60 16.82 -2.09
N SER A 50 11.40 16.15 -3.24
CA SER A 50 10.11 15.97 -3.93
C SER A 50 9.85 14.52 -4.34
N LEU A 51 10.80 13.61 -4.14
CA LEU A 51 10.72 12.19 -4.46
C LEU A 51 9.53 11.55 -3.75
N GLY A 52 9.33 11.84 -2.47
CA GLY A 52 8.16 11.33 -1.72
C GLY A 52 6.84 11.66 -2.40
N ASP A 53 6.67 12.92 -2.78
CA ASP A 53 5.43 13.41 -3.35
C ASP A 53 5.25 12.88 -4.78
N ASN A 54 6.32 12.87 -5.56
CA ASN A 54 6.33 12.37 -6.92
C ASN A 54 6.03 10.87 -6.99
N VAL A 55 6.65 10.05 -6.12
CA VAL A 55 6.40 8.61 -6.11
C VAL A 55 4.99 8.29 -5.64
N SER A 56 4.46 9.03 -4.65
CA SER A 56 3.07 8.83 -4.21
C SER A 56 2.06 9.21 -5.28
N ARG A 57 2.30 10.31 -6.01
CA ARG A 57 1.43 10.74 -7.13
C ARG A 57 1.46 9.73 -8.27
N SER A 58 2.65 9.21 -8.59
CA SER A 58 2.81 8.15 -9.58
C SER A 58 2.14 6.86 -9.13
N ALA A 59 2.21 6.50 -7.83
CA ALA A 59 1.50 5.34 -7.30
C ALA A 59 -0.02 5.48 -7.45
N PHE A 60 -0.58 6.63 -7.07
CA PHE A 60 -2.01 6.91 -7.29
C PHE A 60 -2.39 6.81 -8.76
N PHE A 61 -1.57 7.34 -9.67
CA PHE A 61 -1.82 7.23 -11.11
C PHE A 61 -1.84 5.77 -11.59
N ASP A 62 -0.87 4.96 -11.19
CA ASP A 62 -0.77 3.56 -11.62
C ASP A 62 -1.92 2.70 -11.10
N ILE A 63 -2.41 2.98 -9.89
CA ILE A 63 -3.51 2.23 -9.28
C ILE A 63 -4.89 2.78 -9.67
N ASP A 64 -4.99 3.97 -10.26
CA ASP A 64 -6.24 4.68 -10.51
C ASP A 64 -7.25 3.85 -11.35
N LYS A 65 -6.81 3.38 -12.52
CA LYS A 65 -7.64 2.53 -13.39
C LYS A 65 -7.91 1.16 -12.73
N PRO A 66 -6.91 0.40 -12.27
CA PRO A 66 -7.13 -0.87 -11.58
C PRO A 66 -8.11 -0.78 -10.39
N PHE A 67 -8.03 0.28 -9.59
CA PHE A 67 -8.89 0.47 -8.44
C PHE A 67 -10.35 0.69 -8.85
N ARG A 68 -10.58 1.53 -9.86
CA ARG A 68 -11.93 1.72 -10.41
C ARG A 68 -12.47 0.44 -11.02
N ASP A 69 -11.66 -0.29 -11.76
CA ASP A 69 -12.07 -1.56 -12.37
C ASP A 69 -12.45 -2.59 -11.28
N TRP A 70 -11.68 -2.64 -10.19
CA TRP A 70 -11.99 -3.45 -9.01
C TRP A 70 -13.34 -3.06 -8.40
N LEU A 71 -13.58 -1.77 -8.13
CA LEU A 71 -14.85 -1.28 -7.58
C LEU A 71 -16.05 -1.62 -8.49
N LEU A 72 -15.89 -1.42 -9.80
CA LEU A 72 -16.93 -1.73 -10.80
C LEU A 72 -17.16 -3.24 -10.96
N GLY A 73 -16.21 -4.08 -10.56
CA GLY A 73 -16.30 -5.53 -10.56
C GLY A 73 -17.10 -6.11 -9.39
N LEU A 74 -17.28 -5.36 -8.30
CA LEU A 74 -17.99 -5.83 -7.11
C LEU A 74 -19.48 -6.05 -7.42
N ARG A 75 -20.02 -7.20 -6.98
CA ARG A 75 -21.45 -7.56 -7.09
C ARG A 75 -21.99 -7.92 -5.70
N PRO A 76 -23.31 -7.81 -5.46
CA PRO A 76 -23.90 -8.25 -4.19
C PRO A 76 -23.65 -9.72 -3.86
N SER A 77 -23.40 -10.56 -4.87
CA SER A 77 -23.08 -11.98 -4.74
C SER A 77 -21.58 -12.28 -4.80
N SER A 78 -20.72 -11.26 -4.89
CA SER A 78 -19.27 -11.46 -4.92
C SER A 78 -18.78 -11.98 -3.58
N ASP A 79 -17.78 -12.87 -3.62
CA ASP A 79 -16.93 -13.15 -2.48
C ASP A 79 -16.08 -11.89 -2.21
N ILE A 80 -16.48 -11.13 -1.19
CA ILE A 80 -15.84 -9.86 -0.83
C ILE A 80 -14.42 -10.10 -0.30
N ASP A 81 -14.19 -11.19 0.42
CA ASP A 81 -12.86 -11.58 0.91
C ASP A 81 -11.90 -11.81 -0.26
N GLN A 82 -12.32 -12.62 -1.23
CA GLN A 82 -11.51 -12.88 -2.42
C GLN A 82 -11.25 -11.62 -3.24
N ALA A 83 -12.26 -10.76 -3.39
CA ALA A 83 -12.13 -9.51 -4.14
C ALA A 83 -11.16 -8.53 -3.46
N ILE A 84 -11.24 -8.39 -2.14
CA ILE A 84 -10.32 -7.55 -1.34
C ILE A 84 -8.90 -8.11 -1.40
N GLY A 85 -8.74 -9.43 -1.23
CA GLY A 85 -7.43 -10.09 -1.33
C GLY A 85 -6.75 -9.83 -2.68
N SER A 86 -7.50 -9.99 -3.77
CA SER A 86 -7.01 -9.73 -5.13
C SER A 86 -6.58 -8.26 -5.31
N TRP A 87 -7.34 -7.32 -4.75
CA TRP A 87 -6.97 -5.91 -4.77
C TRP A 87 -5.66 -5.64 -4.01
N TYR A 88 -5.52 -6.20 -2.82
CA TYR A 88 -4.32 -5.99 -2.01
C TYR A 88 -3.07 -6.61 -2.64
N GLU A 89 -3.17 -7.74 -3.33
CA GLU A 89 -2.04 -8.29 -4.12
C GLU A 89 -1.59 -7.33 -5.21
N GLN A 90 -2.54 -6.72 -5.93
CA GLN A 90 -2.25 -5.74 -6.97
C GLN A 90 -1.62 -4.47 -6.39
N LEU A 91 -2.21 -3.91 -5.33
CA LEU A 91 -1.68 -2.75 -4.61
C LEU A 91 -0.26 -3.00 -4.12
N ARG A 92 -0.02 -4.15 -3.50
CA ARG A 92 1.30 -4.57 -3.00
C ARG A 92 2.32 -4.63 -4.13
N THR A 93 1.95 -5.21 -5.27
CA THR A 93 2.82 -5.31 -6.45
C THR A 93 3.26 -3.93 -6.95
N VAL A 94 2.32 -3.00 -7.11
CA VAL A 94 2.62 -1.64 -7.58
C VAL A 94 3.51 -0.90 -6.59
N VAL A 95 3.16 -0.93 -5.30
CA VAL A 95 3.83 -0.14 -4.27
C VAL A 95 5.23 -0.66 -3.96
N ILE A 96 5.43 -1.98 -3.90
CA ILE A 96 6.76 -2.58 -3.74
C ILE A 96 7.60 -2.37 -5.00
N GLY A 97 7.00 -2.50 -6.19
CA GLY A 97 7.70 -2.24 -7.47
C GLY A 97 8.32 -0.84 -7.52
N LYS A 98 7.54 0.20 -7.17
CA LYS A 98 8.04 1.58 -7.10
C LYS A 98 9.16 1.77 -6.07
N ALA A 99 9.05 1.13 -4.91
CA ALA A 99 10.12 1.18 -3.92
C ALA A 99 11.40 0.48 -4.44
N GLN A 100 11.25 -0.64 -5.16
CA GLN A 100 12.36 -1.36 -5.77
C GLN A 100 13.06 -0.53 -6.85
N GLU A 101 12.32 0.24 -7.67
CA GLU A 101 12.91 1.17 -8.64
C GLU A 101 13.80 2.23 -7.96
N ILE A 102 13.39 2.75 -6.79
CA ILE A 102 14.19 3.70 -6.01
C ILE A 102 15.50 3.05 -5.53
N VAL A 103 15.41 1.80 -5.07
CA VAL A 103 16.56 1.01 -4.62
C VAL A 103 17.49 0.65 -5.78
N ASN A 104 16.97 0.27 -6.94
CA ASN A 104 17.77 -0.09 -8.10
C ASN A 104 18.54 1.11 -8.67
N ASN A 105 18.01 2.33 -8.50
CA ASN A 105 18.67 3.58 -8.89
C ASN A 105 19.58 4.15 -7.78
N SER A 106 20.00 3.34 -6.80
CA SER A 106 20.87 3.76 -5.71
C SER A 106 22.36 3.57 -6.03
N SER A 107 23.22 4.30 -5.32
CA SER A 107 24.67 4.17 -5.42
C SER A 107 25.24 3.46 -4.21
N MET A 108 26.49 2.98 -4.28
CA MET A 108 27.16 2.29 -3.16
C MET A 108 27.19 3.12 -1.86
N ARG A 109 27.14 4.45 -1.98
CA ARG A 109 27.02 5.38 -0.85
C ARG A 109 25.71 5.20 -0.06
N ASP A 110 24.61 4.83 -0.72
CA ASP A 110 23.30 4.67 -0.09
C ASP A 110 23.21 3.41 0.80
N PHE A 111 24.20 2.51 0.68
CA PHE A 111 24.30 1.26 1.45
C PHE A 111 25.16 1.41 2.72
N THR A 112 25.97 2.47 2.82
CA THR A 112 26.83 2.72 3.98
C THR A 112 26.04 3.37 5.11
N VAL A 113 26.20 2.88 6.34
CA VAL A 113 25.56 3.44 7.53
C VAL A 113 26.28 4.73 7.93
N SER A 114 25.55 5.82 8.18
CA SER A 114 26.06 6.93 8.99
C SER A 114 25.57 6.78 10.42
N GLU A 115 26.31 7.31 11.40
CA GLU A 115 26.08 7.11 12.84
C GLU A 115 24.62 7.38 13.28
N ASP A 116 23.88 8.22 12.55
CA ASP A 116 22.52 8.64 12.89
C ASP A 116 21.42 8.16 11.91
N THR A 117 21.74 7.41 10.84
CA THR A 117 20.70 6.98 9.87
C THR A 117 20.80 5.51 9.45
N LYS A 118 19.66 4.82 9.49
CA LYS A 118 19.52 3.48 8.88
C LYS A 118 19.84 3.57 7.39
N ASN A 119 20.62 2.63 6.88
CA ASN A 119 20.93 2.55 5.46
C ASN A 119 19.70 2.17 4.61
N LEU A 120 19.83 2.32 3.29
CA LEU A 120 18.73 2.08 2.35
C LEU A 120 18.13 0.66 2.45
N PRO A 121 18.91 -0.44 2.55
CA PRO A 121 18.35 -1.78 2.74
C PRO A 121 17.48 -1.92 3.99
N GLN A 122 17.90 -1.35 5.12
CA GLN A 122 17.11 -1.39 6.36
C GLN A 122 15.79 -0.62 6.22
N GLN A 123 15.81 0.56 5.59
CA GLN A 123 14.60 1.33 5.33
C GLN A 123 13.63 0.59 4.39
N PHE A 124 14.17 -0.10 3.38
CA PHE A 124 13.38 -0.88 2.43
C PHE A 124 12.72 -2.10 3.11
N ASN A 125 13.48 -2.86 3.90
CA ASN A 125 12.93 -4.00 4.65
C ASN A 125 11.86 -3.56 5.65
N MET A 126 12.08 -2.44 6.35
CA MET A 126 11.06 -1.87 7.24
C MET A 126 9.81 -1.43 6.49
N PHE A 127 9.97 -0.87 5.29
CA PHE A 127 8.86 -0.49 4.44
C PHE A 127 8.04 -1.71 4.02
N ILE A 128 8.68 -2.78 3.53
CA ILE A 128 7.99 -4.04 3.18
C ILE A 128 7.22 -4.60 4.38
N ALA A 129 7.87 -4.68 5.55
CA ALA A 129 7.23 -5.19 6.76
C ALA A 129 5.99 -4.37 7.16
N LYS A 130 6.04 -3.04 7.01
CA LYS A 130 4.88 -2.16 7.27
C LYS A 130 3.77 -2.35 6.25
N VAL A 131 4.10 -2.50 4.96
CA VAL A 131 3.10 -2.75 3.91
C VAL A 131 2.38 -4.08 4.13
N ASN A 132 3.13 -5.15 4.39
CA ASN A 132 2.52 -6.46 4.66
C ASN A 132 1.62 -6.40 5.91
N LYS A 133 2.12 -5.81 7.02
CA LYS A 133 1.32 -5.65 8.24
C LYS A 133 0.05 -4.84 8.02
N GLU A 134 0.13 -3.74 7.27
CA GLU A 134 -1.01 -2.88 6.98
C GLU A 134 -2.09 -3.62 6.16
N ILE A 135 -1.67 -4.49 5.23
CA ILE A 135 -2.58 -5.31 4.43
C ILE A 135 -3.17 -6.46 5.26
N GLU A 136 -2.35 -7.19 6.02
CA GLU A 136 -2.75 -8.35 6.83
C GLU A 136 -3.75 -8.00 7.95
N ILE A 137 -3.66 -6.81 8.56
CA ILE A 137 -4.61 -6.37 9.60
C ILE A 137 -6.05 -6.22 9.07
N HIS A 138 -6.19 -6.06 7.75
CA HIS A 138 -7.46 -5.74 7.09
C HIS A 138 -7.87 -6.80 6.06
N GLN A 139 -7.28 -7.99 6.14
CA GLN A 139 -7.72 -9.21 5.45
C GLN A 139 -8.64 -10.05 6.34
#